data_AF-A0A928P6N1-F1
#
_entry.id   AF-A0A928P6N1-F1
#
_cell.length_a   1.000
_cell.length_b   1.000
_cell.length_c   1.000
_cell.angle_alpha   90.00
_cell.angle_beta   90.00
_cell.angle_gamma   90.00
#
_symmetry.space_group_name_H-M   'P 1'
#
loop_
_entity.id
_entity.type
_entity.pdbx_description
1 polymer ?
#
loop_
_entity_poly.entity_id
_entity_poly.type
_entity_poly.pdbx_seq_one_letter_code
_entity_poly.pdbx_strand_id
1 'polypeptide(L)'
;MKFTVKSIIYIIITFVGVGIIMFSTKNEAPIQIISLVAAILSVVLLGAEIYMSRKITEAGFLADLNTSFVTNEDYKKAYSMFENYDFDSLPDLDMENIHISNYLTFFEIFQLLIDRGTLTIEMLDNLFGYRFFIAVHNPYVQKMKLVKSPENFVNLYILEKAWIEHRKKKGSPIFHEEYALSNMIDKERYQKIINKKF
;
A
#
# COMPACT_ATOMS: atom_id res chain seq x y z
N MET A 1 -6.10 -6.64 23.34
CA MET A 1 -6.29 -7.99 23.92
C MET A 1 -6.22 -9.00 22.77
N LYS A 2 -5.11 -9.73 22.58
CA LYS A 2 -4.99 -10.74 21.51
C LYS A 2 -5.59 -12.05 22.00
N PHE A 3 -6.84 -12.33 21.64
CA PHE A 3 -7.39 -13.67 21.83
C PHE A 3 -6.66 -14.62 20.88
N THR A 4 -5.91 -15.56 21.44
CA THR A 4 -5.28 -16.62 20.66
C THR A 4 -6.32 -17.66 20.28
N VAL A 5 -6.15 -18.35 19.14
CA VAL A 5 -7.06 -19.42 18.67
C VAL A 5 -7.33 -20.46 19.77
N LYS A 6 -6.32 -20.77 20.59
CA LYS A 6 -6.46 -21.62 21.78
C LYS A 6 -7.50 -21.10 22.78
N SER A 7 -7.54 -19.80 23.03
CA SER A 7 -8.49 -19.17 23.95
C SER A 7 -9.93 -19.28 23.45
N ILE A 8 -10.14 -19.17 22.14
CA ILE A 8 -11.47 -19.34 21.50
C ILE A 8 -11.94 -20.79 21.63
N ILE A 9 -11.05 -21.76 21.40
CA ILE A 9 -11.36 -23.19 21.54
C ILE A 9 -11.75 -23.55 22.98
N TYR A 10 -11.02 -23.04 23.98
CA TYR A 10 -11.38 -23.26 25.38
C TYR A 10 -12.74 -22.67 25.74
N ILE A 11 -13.08 -21.48 25.23
CA ILE A 11 -14.38 -20.85 25.46
C ILE A 11 -15.51 -21.70 24.86
N ILE A 12 -15.33 -22.20 23.64
CA ILE A 12 -16.31 -23.07 22.96
C ILE A 12 -16.52 -24.38 23.74
N ILE A 13 -15.44 -25.07 24.14
CA ILE A 13 -15.51 -26.32 24.90
C ILE A 13 -16.23 -26.09 26.24
N THR A 14 -15.94 -24.98 26.92
CA THR A 14 -16.59 -24.65 28.19
C THR A 14 -18.09 -24.39 28.00
N PHE A 15 -18.48 -23.67 26.94
CA PHE A 15 -19.89 -23.41 26.65
C PHE A 15 -20.68 -24.66 26.24
N VAL A 16 -20.07 -25.54 25.44
CA VAL A 16 -20.66 -26.83 25.09
C VAL A 16 -20.83 -27.70 26.34
N GLY A 17 -19.83 -27.75 27.22
CA GLY A 17 -19.92 -28.46 28.49
C GLY A 17 -21.04 -27.94 29.40
N VAL A 18 -21.16 -26.61 29.53
CA VAL A 18 -22.25 -25.98 30.30
C VAL A 18 -23.62 -26.24 29.66
N GLY A 19 -23.73 -26.19 28.33
CA GLY A 19 -24.96 -26.51 27.61
C GLY A 19 -25.43 -27.95 27.85
N ILE A 20 -24.51 -28.92 27.86
CA ILE A 20 -24.80 -30.33 28.16
C ILE A 20 -25.29 -30.51 29.61
N ILE A 21 -24.62 -29.88 30.58
CA ILE A 21 -25.02 -29.95 32.00
C ILE A 21 -26.39 -29.29 32.21
N MET A 22 -26.67 -28.19 31.54
CA MET A 22 -27.94 -27.48 31.68
C MET A 22 -29.12 -28.20 31.02
N PHE A 23 -28.90 -28.89 29.90
CA PHE A 23 -29.93 -29.72 29.23
C PHE A 23 -30.46 -30.84 30.14
N SER A 24 -29.65 -31.33 31.10
CA SER A 24 -30.08 -32.36 32.05
C SER A 24 -31.06 -31.83 33.12
N THR A 25 -31.26 -30.51 33.23
CA THR A 25 -32.04 -29.88 34.32
C THR A 25 -33.48 -29.49 33.96
N LYS A 26 -33.92 -29.69 32.70
CA LYS A 26 -35.30 -29.40 32.19
C LYS A 26 -35.84 -27.97 32.43
N ASN A 27 -34.98 -27.00 32.71
CA ASN A 27 -35.37 -25.60 32.90
C ASN A 27 -35.32 -24.84 31.56
N GLU A 28 -36.19 -23.85 31.31
CA GLU A 28 -36.24 -23.08 30.03
C GLU A 28 -35.37 -21.81 30.03
N ALA A 29 -35.11 -21.23 31.21
CA ALA A 29 -34.15 -20.11 31.38
C ALA A 29 -32.72 -20.35 30.80
N PRO A 30 -32.17 -21.58 30.79
CA PRO A 30 -30.88 -21.89 30.17
C PRO A 30 -30.82 -21.63 28.66
N ILE A 31 -31.93 -21.83 27.93
CA ILE A 31 -31.93 -21.72 26.46
C ILE A 31 -31.73 -20.27 26.03
N GLN A 32 -32.31 -19.31 26.76
CA GLN A 32 -32.17 -17.88 26.47
C GLN A 32 -30.74 -17.38 26.72
N ILE A 33 -30.12 -17.83 27.83
CA ILE A 33 -28.73 -17.49 28.16
C ILE A 33 -27.78 -18.08 27.10
N ILE A 34 -27.97 -19.33 26.70
CA ILE A 34 -27.18 -19.99 25.65
C ILE A 34 -27.33 -19.24 24.32
N SER A 35 -28.55 -18.83 23.96
CA SER A 35 -28.83 -18.09 22.72
C SER A 35 -28.16 -16.70 22.72
N LEU A 36 -28.19 -15.99 23.85
CA LEU A 36 -27.52 -14.69 23.99
C LEU A 36 -26.00 -14.83 23.85
N VAL A 37 -25.41 -15.84 24.48
CA VAL A 37 -23.96 -16.11 24.33
C VAL A 37 -23.64 -16.49 22.88
N ALA A 38 -24.43 -17.37 22.26
CA ALA A 38 -24.22 -17.78 20.89
C ALA A 38 -24.27 -16.57 19.93
N ALA A 39 -25.17 -15.62 20.17
CA ALA A 39 -25.25 -14.37 19.41
C ALA A 39 -23.98 -13.52 19.57
N ILE A 40 -23.49 -13.34 20.81
CA ILE A 40 -22.25 -12.59 21.08
C ILE A 40 -21.05 -13.26 20.40
N LEU A 41 -20.92 -14.58 20.54
CA LEU A 41 -19.84 -15.36 19.91
C LEU A 41 -19.90 -15.22 18.38
N SER A 42 -21.09 -15.27 17.79
CA SER A 42 -21.27 -15.09 16.35
C SER A 42 -20.79 -13.72 15.88
N VAL A 43 -21.12 -12.65 16.59
CA VAL A 43 -20.65 -11.29 16.26
C VAL A 43 -19.12 -11.19 16.35
N VAL A 44 -18.51 -11.77 17.38
CA VAL A 44 -17.04 -11.79 17.53
C VAL A 44 -16.37 -12.56 16.39
N LEU A 45 -16.91 -13.73 16.03
CA LEU A 45 -16.40 -14.55 14.94
C LEU A 45 -16.53 -13.85 13.59
N LEU A 46 -17.69 -13.24 13.30
CA LEU A 46 -17.89 -12.44 12.08
C LEU A 46 -16.92 -11.26 12.02
N GLY A 47 -16.68 -10.57 13.14
CA GLY A 47 -15.69 -9.49 13.21
C GLY A 47 -14.27 -9.99 12.91
N ALA A 48 -13.88 -11.15 13.43
CA ALA A 48 -12.59 -11.76 13.16
C ALA A 48 -12.46 -12.21 11.70
N GLU A 49 -13.53 -12.78 11.11
CA GLU A 49 -13.58 -13.18 9.71
C GLU A 49 -13.44 -11.98 8.77
N ILE A 50 -14.16 -10.89 9.03
CA ILE A 50 -14.05 -9.64 8.26
C ILE A 50 -12.62 -9.11 8.30
N TYR A 51 -11.99 -9.10 9.49
CA TYR A 51 -10.61 -8.64 9.63
C TYR A 51 -9.62 -9.51 8.86
N MET A 52 -9.75 -10.83 8.93
CA MET A 52 -8.89 -11.76 8.19
C MET A 52 -9.12 -11.68 6.69
N SER A 53 -10.38 -11.60 6.26
CA SER A 53 -10.77 -11.45 4.85
C SER A 53 -10.13 -10.20 4.24
N ARG A 54 -10.20 -9.05 4.94
CA ARG A 54 -9.52 -7.81 4.52
C ARG A 54 -8.02 -8.02 4.31
N LYS A 55 -7.33 -8.65 5.26
CA LYS A 55 -5.88 -8.93 5.12
C LYS A 55 -5.55 -9.83 3.94
N ILE A 56 -6.37 -10.84 3.68
CA ILE A 56 -6.21 -11.74 2.53
C ILE A 56 -6.41 -10.96 1.24
N THR A 57 -7.44 -10.11 1.16
CA THR A 57 -7.69 -9.24 0.02
C THR A 57 -6.54 -8.25 -0.23
N GLU A 58 -6.03 -7.60 0.82
CA GLU A 58 -4.86 -6.70 0.74
C GLU A 58 -3.62 -7.43 0.21
N ALA A 59 -3.32 -8.61 0.74
CA ALA A 59 -2.17 -9.41 0.29
C ALA A 59 -2.32 -9.89 -1.16
N GLY A 60 -3.51 -10.34 -1.55
CA GLY A 60 -3.81 -10.73 -2.93
C GLY A 60 -3.66 -9.55 -3.89
N PHE A 61 -4.21 -8.39 -3.52
CA PHE A 61 -4.09 -7.18 -4.33
C PHE A 61 -2.63 -6.73 -4.51
N LEU A 62 -1.81 -6.76 -3.46
CA LEU A 62 -0.37 -6.46 -3.57
C LEU A 62 0.38 -7.48 -4.44
N ALA A 63 0.01 -8.76 -4.35
CA ALA A 63 0.57 -9.80 -5.20
C ALA A 63 0.19 -9.59 -6.68
N ASP A 64 -1.04 -9.18 -6.97
CA ASP A 64 -1.52 -8.87 -8.32
C ASP A 64 -0.82 -7.63 -8.89
N LEU A 65 -0.63 -6.58 -8.08
CA LEU A 65 0.15 -5.40 -8.47
C LEU A 65 1.60 -5.76 -8.79
N ASN A 66 2.24 -6.55 -7.93
CA ASN A 66 3.62 -6.98 -8.17
C ASN A 66 3.69 -7.88 -9.42
N THR A 67 2.75 -8.80 -9.60
CA THR A 67 2.68 -9.65 -10.79
C THR A 67 2.51 -8.82 -12.05
N SER A 68 1.59 -7.84 -12.04
CA SER A 68 1.40 -6.89 -13.14
C SER A 68 2.66 -6.09 -13.45
N PHE A 69 3.45 -5.77 -12.42
CA PHE A 69 4.73 -5.10 -12.60
C PHE A 69 5.80 -6.02 -13.21
N VAL A 70 6.04 -7.19 -12.60
CA VAL A 70 7.14 -8.10 -12.96
C VAL A 70 6.85 -8.99 -14.15
N THR A 71 5.65 -8.95 -14.73
CA THR A 71 5.34 -9.68 -15.98
C THR A 71 5.32 -8.77 -17.20
N ASN A 72 5.26 -7.46 -17.00
CA ASN A 72 5.28 -6.48 -18.07
C ASN A 72 6.72 -6.17 -18.49
N GLU A 73 7.06 -6.51 -19.74
CA GLU A 73 8.41 -6.34 -20.29
C GLU A 73 8.85 -4.87 -20.38
N ASP A 74 7.94 -3.94 -20.67
CA ASP A 74 8.25 -2.51 -20.68
C ASP A 74 8.71 -2.03 -19.31
N TYR A 75 8.02 -2.47 -18.25
CA TYR A 75 8.36 -2.07 -16.89
C TYR A 75 9.70 -2.65 -16.45
N LYS A 76 9.98 -3.92 -16.79
CA LYS A 76 11.28 -4.55 -16.51
C LYS A 76 12.42 -3.81 -17.21
N LYS A 77 12.24 -3.50 -18.50
CA LYS A 77 13.26 -2.80 -19.29
C LYS A 77 13.55 -1.43 -18.70
N ALA A 78 12.50 -0.66 -18.39
CA ALA A 78 12.66 0.66 -17.76
C ALA A 78 13.32 0.55 -16.38
N TYR A 79 12.86 -0.36 -15.54
CA TYR A 79 13.45 -0.58 -14.21
C TYR A 79 14.93 -0.95 -14.28
N SER A 80 15.32 -1.87 -15.16
CA SER A 80 16.71 -2.28 -15.33
C SER A 80 17.62 -1.12 -15.75
N MET A 81 17.13 -0.24 -16.64
CA MET A 81 17.88 0.96 -17.03
C MET A 81 18.00 1.97 -15.89
N PHE A 82 16.97 2.12 -15.06
CA PHE A 82 17.04 3.01 -13.89
C PHE A 82 17.92 2.44 -12.78
N GLU A 83 17.91 1.13 -12.58
CA GLU A 83 18.75 0.40 -11.61
C GLU A 83 20.23 0.50 -11.92
N ASN A 84 20.59 0.48 -13.20
CA ASN A 84 21.97 0.61 -13.66
C ASN A 84 22.34 2.07 -14.00
N TYR A 85 21.51 3.05 -13.61
CA TYR A 85 21.80 4.45 -13.87
C TYR A 85 22.97 4.94 -13.02
N ASP A 86 23.94 5.59 -13.65
CA ASP A 86 25.08 6.20 -12.96
C ASP A 86 24.72 7.63 -12.52
N PHE A 87 24.45 7.78 -11.22
CA PHE A 87 24.10 9.06 -10.61
C PHE A 87 25.30 10.03 -10.46
N ASP A 88 26.53 9.56 -10.71
CA ASP A 88 27.73 10.41 -10.68
C ASP A 88 27.98 11.05 -12.06
N SER A 89 27.87 10.27 -13.15
CA SER A 89 28.11 10.78 -14.51
C SER A 89 26.86 11.37 -15.19
N LEU A 90 25.67 11.13 -14.65
CA LEU A 90 24.39 11.63 -15.15
C LEU A 90 24.19 11.43 -16.67
N PRO A 91 24.37 10.21 -17.18
CA PRO A 91 24.30 9.96 -18.62
C PRO A 91 22.87 10.17 -19.14
N ASP A 92 22.75 10.46 -20.44
CA ASP A 92 21.48 10.30 -21.14
C ASP A 92 21.24 8.80 -21.38
N LEU A 93 20.00 8.34 -21.21
CA LEU A 93 19.63 6.94 -21.46
C LEU A 93 19.13 6.75 -22.89
N ASP A 94 19.61 5.69 -23.54
CA ASP A 94 19.04 5.21 -24.81
C ASP A 94 17.70 4.49 -24.56
N MET A 95 16.69 5.28 -24.18
CA MET A 95 15.35 4.81 -23.85
C MET A 95 14.31 5.72 -24.51
N GLU A 96 13.36 5.09 -25.20
CA GLU A 96 12.20 5.80 -25.72
C GLU A 96 11.32 6.37 -24.61
N ASN A 97 10.83 7.59 -24.84
CA ASN A 97 9.95 8.32 -23.93
C ASN A 97 8.67 7.56 -23.54
N ILE A 98 8.22 6.59 -24.35
CA ILE A 98 7.04 5.78 -24.07
C ILE A 98 7.28 4.82 -22.90
N HIS A 99 8.47 4.22 -22.78
CA HIS A 99 8.78 3.31 -21.69
C HIS A 99 8.84 4.04 -20.34
N ILE A 100 9.41 5.25 -20.32
CA ILE A 100 9.40 6.13 -19.14
C ILE A 100 7.94 6.45 -18.76
N SER A 101 7.13 6.86 -19.73
CA SER A 101 5.71 7.16 -19.50
C SER A 101 4.96 5.97 -18.93
N ASN A 102 5.07 4.79 -19.54
CA ASN A 102 4.40 3.57 -19.08
C ASN A 102 4.80 3.24 -17.63
N TYR A 103 6.09 3.32 -17.32
CA TYR A 103 6.62 3.08 -15.98
C TYR A 103 6.07 4.07 -14.94
N LEU A 104 6.04 5.35 -15.28
CA LEU A 104 5.52 6.41 -14.40
C LEU A 104 4.00 6.27 -14.19
N THR A 105 3.24 5.97 -15.24
CA THR A 105 1.78 5.73 -15.17
C THR A 105 1.44 4.60 -14.21
N PHE A 106 2.26 3.55 -14.13
CA PHE A 106 2.06 2.48 -13.14
C PHE A 106 2.01 3.03 -11.70
N PHE A 107 2.88 3.97 -11.36
CA PHE A 107 2.88 4.60 -10.03
C PHE A 107 1.81 5.67 -9.86
N GLU A 108 1.36 6.34 -10.93
CA GLU A 108 0.22 7.27 -10.83
C GLU A 108 -1.05 6.58 -10.35
N ILE A 109 -1.25 5.31 -10.71
CA ILE A 109 -2.36 4.48 -10.24
C ILE A 109 -2.34 4.38 -8.70
N PHE A 110 -1.16 4.38 -8.07
CA PHE A 110 -1.09 4.29 -6.60
C PHE A 110 -1.69 5.51 -5.92
N GLN A 111 -1.41 6.71 -6.41
CA GLN A 111 -2.02 7.93 -5.85
C GLN A 111 -3.54 7.88 -5.98
N LEU A 112 -4.07 7.49 -7.14
CA LEU A 112 -5.51 7.36 -7.38
C LEU A 112 -6.17 6.35 -6.42
N LEU A 113 -5.48 5.25 -6.09
CA LEU A 113 -5.97 4.23 -5.17
C LEU A 113 -5.84 4.65 -3.69
N ILE A 114 -4.82 5.45 -3.36
CA ILE A 114 -4.66 6.07 -2.04
C ILE A 114 -5.77 7.09 -1.79
N ASP A 115 -6.08 7.93 -2.77
CA ASP A 115 -7.16 8.93 -2.67
C ASP A 115 -8.54 8.28 -2.48
N ARG A 116 -8.72 7.07 -3.02
CA ARG A 116 -9.93 6.24 -2.82
C ARG A 116 -9.92 5.44 -1.52
N GLY A 117 -8.86 5.53 -0.72
CA GLY A 117 -8.70 4.77 0.53
C GLY A 117 -8.55 3.26 0.35
N THR A 118 -8.24 2.81 -0.87
CA THR A 118 -8.05 1.37 -1.19
C THR A 118 -6.62 0.92 -0.91
N LEU A 119 -5.66 1.83 -1.05
CA LEU A 119 -4.25 1.60 -0.73
C LEU A 119 -3.76 2.58 0.33
N THR A 120 -2.73 2.18 1.04
CA THR A 120 -1.94 3.07 1.88
C THR A 120 -0.47 2.99 1.47
N ILE A 121 0.29 4.06 1.71
CA ILE A 121 1.74 4.06 1.46
C ILE A 121 2.43 2.96 2.26
N GLU A 122 1.94 2.66 3.47
CA GLU A 122 2.47 1.58 4.30
C GLU A 122 2.40 0.20 3.62
N MET A 123 1.30 -0.07 2.90
CA MET A 123 1.16 -1.33 2.16
C MET A 123 2.16 -1.44 0.99
N LEU A 124 2.53 -0.30 0.40
CA LEU A 124 3.37 -0.23 -0.79
C LEU A 124 4.88 -0.16 -0.48
N ASP A 125 5.25 0.42 0.67
CA ASP A 125 6.61 0.88 0.95
C ASP A 125 7.67 -0.20 0.75
N ASN A 126 7.42 -1.40 1.26
CA ASN A 126 8.37 -2.52 1.22
C ASN A 126 8.55 -3.11 -0.19
N LEU A 127 7.50 -3.13 -1.01
CA LEU A 127 7.54 -3.76 -2.33
C LEU A 127 7.94 -2.79 -3.44
N PHE A 128 7.50 -1.55 -3.32
CA PHE A 128 7.53 -0.60 -4.41
C PHE A 128 8.33 0.66 -4.11
N GLY A 129 8.69 0.94 -2.85
CA GLY A 129 9.32 2.21 -2.51
C GLY A 129 10.65 2.43 -3.22
N TYR A 130 11.54 1.44 -3.27
CA TYR A 130 12.80 1.57 -4.04
C TYR A 130 12.54 1.77 -5.54
N ARG A 131 11.65 0.96 -6.13
CA ARG A 131 11.25 1.03 -7.54
C ARG A 131 10.62 2.39 -7.92
N PHE A 132 9.90 2.98 -6.97
CA PHE A 132 9.32 4.31 -7.12
C PHE A 132 10.41 5.38 -7.11
N PHE A 133 11.22 5.43 -6.04
CA PHE A 133 12.22 6.48 -5.88
C PHE A 133 13.30 6.42 -6.96
N ILE A 134 13.72 5.23 -7.38
CA ILE A 134 14.74 5.12 -8.43
C ILE A 134 14.29 5.73 -9.76
N ALA A 135 13.00 5.71 -10.08
CA ALA A 135 12.49 6.35 -11.29
C ALA A 135 12.20 7.84 -11.08
N VAL A 136 11.57 8.21 -9.96
CA VAL A 136 11.15 9.59 -9.70
C VAL A 136 12.34 10.51 -9.41
N HIS A 137 13.39 9.99 -8.77
CA HIS A 137 14.62 10.73 -8.48
C HIS A 137 15.68 10.57 -9.56
N ASN A 138 15.40 9.85 -10.66
CA ASN A 138 16.35 9.73 -11.77
C ASN A 138 16.44 11.04 -12.55
N PRO A 139 17.63 11.69 -12.64
CA PRO A 139 17.79 12.98 -13.31
C PRO A 139 17.42 12.96 -14.80
N TYR A 140 17.68 11.85 -15.51
CA TYR A 140 17.25 11.70 -16.90
C TYR A 140 15.72 11.65 -17.02
N VAL A 141 15.04 10.87 -16.18
CA VAL A 141 13.57 10.81 -16.14
C VAL A 141 12.96 12.18 -15.86
N GLN A 142 13.56 12.92 -14.91
CA GLN A 142 13.13 14.26 -14.57
C GLN A 142 13.30 15.25 -15.73
N LYS A 143 14.49 15.29 -16.34
CA LYS A 143 14.79 16.10 -17.53
C LYS A 143 13.83 15.82 -18.68
N MET A 144 13.46 14.56 -18.88
CA MET A 144 12.62 14.16 -20.01
C MET A 144 11.12 14.34 -19.75
N LYS A 145 10.67 14.19 -18.49
CA LYS A 145 9.24 14.13 -18.13
C LYS A 145 8.88 15.01 -16.94
N LEU A 146 9.37 14.66 -15.74
CA LEU A 146 8.81 15.17 -14.47
C LEU A 146 9.06 16.65 -14.24
N VAL A 147 10.21 17.18 -14.67
CA VAL A 147 10.56 18.61 -14.58
C VAL A 147 10.18 19.36 -15.85
N LYS A 148 10.25 18.69 -17.01
CA LYS A 148 9.87 19.27 -18.31
C LYS A 148 8.38 19.62 -18.39
N SER A 149 7.52 18.77 -17.83
CA SER A 149 6.06 18.93 -17.91
C SER A 149 5.38 18.47 -16.61
N PRO A 150 5.70 19.10 -15.47
CA PRO A 150 5.24 18.65 -14.15
C PRO A 150 3.72 18.66 -14.01
N GLU A 151 3.02 19.55 -14.74
CA GLU A 151 1.56 19.65 -14.71
C GLU A 151 0.85 18.39 -15.21
N ASN A 152 1.56 17.54 -15.97
CA ASN A 152 1.07 16.25 -16.47
C ASN A 152 1.26 15.10 -15.47
N PHE A 153 2.05 15.31 -14.41
CA PHE A 153 2.48 14.26 -13.47
C PHE A 153 2.15 14.61 -12.02
N VAL A 154 1.10 15.41 -11.79
CA VAL A 154 0.75 15.94 -10.46
C VAL A 154 0.58 14.81 -9.43
N ASN A 155 0.01 13.67 -9.84
CA ASN A 155 -0.15 12.51 -8.97
C ASN A 155 1.18 11.99 -8.42
N LEU A 156 2.25 12.02 -9.21
CA LEU A 156 3.59 11.61 -8.77
C LEU A 156 4.20 12.59 -7.78
N TYR A 157 3.96 13.89 -7.96
CA TYR A 157 4.41 14.91 -7.01
C TYR A 157 3.73 14.76 -5.64
N ILE A 158 2.41 14.52 -5.64
CA ILE A 158 1.64 14.29 -4.41
C ILE A 158 2.10 12.99 -3.75
N LEU A 159 2.24 11.91 -4.54
CA LEU A 159 2.67 10.61 -4.07
C LEU A 159 4.07 10.65 -3.47
N GLU A 160 5.03 11.25 -4.15
CA GLU A 160 6.41 11.39 -3.68
C GLU A 160 6.47 12.14 -2.35
N LYS A 161 5.79 13.29 -2.25
CA LYS A 161 5.73 14.07 -1.01
C LYS A 161 5.20 13.21 0.15
N ALA A 162 4.06 12.55 -0.05
CA ALA A 162 3.45 11.73 0.98
C ALA A 162 4.34 10.52 1.35
N TRP A 163 5.06 9.95 0.40
CA TRP A 163 5.94 8.80 0.61
C TRP A 163 7.22 9.18 1.36
N ILE A 164 7.82 10.32 1.01
CA ILE A 164 8.95 10.91 1.74
C ILE A 164 8.54 11.18 3.19
N GLU A 165 7.38 11.81 3.41
CA GLU A 165 6.86 12.06 4.77
C GLU A 165 6.63 10.76 5.55
N HIS A 166 6.11 9.71 4.90
CA HIS A 166 5.94 8.39 5.49
C HIS A 166 7.28 7.78 5.94
N ARG A 167 8.28 7.79 5.05
CA ARG A 167 9.62 7.23 5.36
C ARG A 167 10.35 8.01 6.43
N LYS A 168 10.28 9.34 6.41
CA LYS A 168 10.84 10.20 7.47
C LYS A 168 10.27 9.87 8.83
N LYS A 169 8.94 9.68 8.93
CA LYS A 169 8.27 9.28 10.18
C LYS A 169 8.72 7.91 10.70
N LYS A 170 9.09 6.98 9.80
CA LYS A 170 9.59 5.64 10.14
C LYS A 170 11.11 5.59 10.34
N GLY A 171 11.85 6.64 10.00
CA GLY A 171 13.32 6.62 9.96
C GLY A 171 13.87 5.77 8.82
N SER A 172 13.08 5.51 7.77
CA SER A 172 13.50 4.74 6.60
C SER A 172 14.31 5.62 5.63
N PRO A 173 15.33 5.07 4.94
CA PRO A 173 16.12 5.83 3.98
C PRO A 173 15.28 6.21 2.75
N ILE A 174 15.57 7.40 2.21
CA ILE A 174 15.04 7.89 0.93
C ILE A 174 16.18 7.83 -0.07
N PHE A 175 15.99 7.10 -1.16
CA PHE A 175 17.02 6.92 -2.19
C PHE A 175 17.25 8.24 -2.92
N HIS A 176 18.48 8.75 -2.98
CA HIS A 176 18.83 10.04 -3.60
C HIS A 176 17.85 11.20 -3.30
N GLU A 177 17.63 11.52 -2.02
CA GLU A 177 16.73 12.59 -1.59
C GLU A 177 17.11 13.97 -2.15
N GLU A 178 18.38 14.19 -2.50
CA GLU A 178 18.84 15.40 -3.18
C GLU A 178 18.09 15.68 -4.49
N TYR A 179 17.65 14.63 -5.20
CA TYR A 179 16.86 14.71 -6.42
C TYR A 179 15.35 14.67 -6.18
N ALA A 180 14.87 14.83 -4.93
CA ALA A 180 13.43 14.96 -4.68
C ALA A 180 12.83 16.08 -5.53
N LEU A 181 11.62 15.88 -6.07
CA LEU A 181 10.98 16.79 -7.02
C LEU A 181 10.81 18.21 -6.45
N SER A 182 10.66 18.34 -5.13
CA SER A 182 10.63 19.63 -4.44
C SER A 182 11.92 20.45 -4.58
N ASN A 183 13.05 19.80 -4.86
CA ASN A 183 14.35 20.42 -5.07
C ASN A 183 14.61 20.71 -6.55
N MET A 184 13.87 20.08 -7.46
CA MET A 184 14.15 20.09 -8.91
C MET A 184 13.34 21.13 -9.68
N ILE A 185 12.36 21.75 -9.05
CA ILE A 185 11.59 22.86 -9.60
C ILE A 185 11.47 24.00 -8.57
N ASP A 186 11.07 25.18 -9.03
CA ASP A 186 10.88 26.33 -8.16
C ASP A 186 9.79 26.07 -7.10
N LYS A 187 10.01 26.63 -5.90
CA LYS A 187 9.15 26.37 -4.74
C LYS A 187 7.70 26.77 -4.98
N GLU A 188 7.46 27.90 -5.66
CA GLU A 188 6.10 28.38 -5.93
C GLU A 188 5.35 27.43 -6.87
N ARG A 189 6.01 26.98 -7.94
CA ARG A 189 5.47 25.99 -8.87
C ARG A 189 5.23 24.65 -8.21
N TYR A 190 6.16 24.16 -7.38
CA TYR A 190 5.96 22.94 -6.61
C TYR A 190 4.72 23.03 -5.72
N GLN A 191 4.56 24.12 -4.97
CA GLN A 191 3.38 24.34 -4.13
C GLN A 191 2.09 24.40 -4.95
N LYS A 192 2.13 25.03 -6.14
CA LYS A 192 0.98 25.08 -7.04
C LYS A 192 0.57 23.68 -7.54
N ILE A 193 1.54 22.81 -7.84
CA ILE A 193 1.30 21.44 -8.30
C ILE A 193 0.63 20.60 -7.20
N ILE A 194 1.23 20.55 -6.01
CA ILE A 194 0.74 19.67 -4.93
C ILE A 194 -0.60 20.14 -4.33
N ASN A 195 -0.94 21.43 -4.49
CA ASN A 195 -2.22 21.98 -4.03
C ASN A 195 -3.34 21.86 -5.08
N LYS A 196 -3.03 21.33 -6.26
CA LYS A 196 -4.02 21.11 -7.32
C LYS A 196 -4.90 19.92 -6.91
N LYS A 197 -6.08 20.22 -6.34
CA LYS A 197 -7.12 19.22 -6.09
C LYS A 197 -7.75 18.83 -7.43
N PHE A 198 -7.75 17.53 -7.73
CA PHE A 198 -8.56 16.92 -8.78
C PHE A 198 -9.84 16.35 -8.18
#